data_AF-A0A351C1P6-F1
#
_entry.id   AF-A0A351C1P6-F1
#
_cell.length_a   1.000
_cell.length_b   1.000
_cell.length_c   1.000
_cell.angle_alpha   90.00
_cell.angle_beta   90.00
_cell.angle_gamma   90.00
#
_symmetry.space_group_name_H-M   'P 1'
#
loop_
_entity.id
_entity.type
_entity.pdbx_description
1 polymer ?
#
loop_
_entity_poly.entity_id
_entity_poly.type
_entity_poly.pdbx_seq_one_letter_code
_entity_poly.pdbx_strand_id
1 'polypeptide(L)'
;MTETIRVKNIDKEIEWNEFLRNQYNLFFDQRFISYNDVFKKKIKWHHLMFRPEGTNKILAVMTGCERDADGKKIFVSCDGLSYGGFLWKRKTDLITYFEVIESFKKYLAENKFNSCIIRNPPFRYNNIPNEETDYALMKCGFEVTGISLTNIIDVKDFNFKKISGPKKRSIKKSSSVINVEVFEEKPDVHNFRDFYEVLLRNRELKSVKPTHSFEELIYLKNKLKDEIVLFTAKIDSEMAAVCVLFKINSDMILN
;
A
#
# COMPACT_ATOMS: atom_id res chain seq x y z
N MET A 1 -10.79 -25.51 -13.41
CA MET A 1 -10.36 -25.31 -12.01
C MET A 1 -9.41 -24.12 -11.96
N THR A 2 -9.35 -23.42 -10.83
CA THR A 2 -8.42 -22.28 -10.65
C THR A 2 -7.16 -22.75 -9.95
N GLU A 3 -6.00 -22.44 -10.52
CA GLU A 3 -4.69 -22.74 -9.93
C GLU A 3 -4.09 -21.52 -9.22
N THR A 4 -3.31 -21.79 -8.16
CA THR A 4 -2.55 -20.79 -7.41
C THR A 4 -1.06 -20.99 -7.66
N ILE A 5 -0.39 -19.95 -8.16
CA ILE A 5 1.03 -19.98 -8.53
C ILE A 5 1.82 -19.08 -7.59
N ARG A 6 2.83 -19.64 -6.92
CA ARG A 6 3.76 -18.84 -6.11
C ARG A 6 4.80 -18.18 -7.00
N VAL A 7 4.81 -16.85 -7.01
CA VAL A 7 5.81 -16.03 -7.68
C VAL A 7 6.98 -15.81 -6.72
N LYS A 8 8.17 -16.29 -7.12
CA LYS A 8 9.38 -16.12 -6.31
C LYS A 8 10.00 -14.74 -6.46
N ASN A 9 9.88 -14.15 -7.65
CA ASN A 9 10.44 -12.84 -7.91
C ASN A 9 9.55 -12.03 -8.86
N ILE A 10 8.87 -11.02 -8.32
CA ILE A 10 7.89 -10.21 -9.07
C ILE A 10 8.58 -9.41 -10.18
N ASP A 11 9.84 -8.99 -10.00
CA ASP A 11 10.55 -8.17 -10.99
C ASP A 11 10.73 -8.87 -12.36
N LYS A 12 10.82 -10.21 -12.37
CA LYS A 12 10.94 -11.04 -13.58
C LYS A 12 9.61 -11.65 -14.02
N GLU A 13 8.54 -11.46 -13.25
CA GLU A 13 7.25 -12.07 -13.54
C GLU A 13 6.46 -11.19 -14.51
N ILE A 14 6.48 -11.56 -15.79
CA ILE A 14 5.87 -10.78 -16.87
C ILE A 14 4.35 -10.70 -16.66
N GLU A 15 3.70 -11.82 -16.31
CA GLU A 15 2.24 -11.87 -16.15
C GLU A 15 1.76 -10.93 -15.02
N TRP A 16 2.52 -10.84 -13.91
CA TRP A 16 2.23 -9.93 -12.81
C TRP A 16 2.35 -8.46 -13.25
N ASN A 17 3.46 -8.12 -13.91
CA ASN A 17 3.72 -6.77 -14.36
C ASN A 17 2.69 -6.31 -15.40
N GLU A 18 2.30 -7.19 -16.33
CA GLU A 18 1.22 -6.92 -17.30
C GLU A 18 -0.14 -6.77 -16.62
N PHE A 19 -0.44 -7.59 -15.61
CA PHE A 19 -1.66 -7.47 -14.82
C PHE A 19 -1.77 -6.08 -14.17
N LEU A 20 -0.65 -5.55 -13.64
CA LEU A 20 -0.61 -4.23 -13.02
C LEU A 20 -0.70 -3.06 -14.01
N ARG A 21 -0.25 -3.21 -15.25
CA ARG A 21 -0.35 -2.12 -16.26
C ARG A 21 -1.77 -1.62 -16.46
N ASN A 22 -2.76 -2.50 -16.33
CA ASN A 22 -4.18 -2.17 -16.55
C ASN A 22 -4.92 -1.72 -15.27
N GLN A 23 -4.35 -1.96 -14.09
CA GLN A 23 -4.97 -1.67 -12.80
C GLN A 23 -3.89 -1.42 -11.74
N TYR A 24 -3.07 -0.42 -12.01
CA TYR A 24 -1.92 -0.10 -11.17
C TYR A 24 -2.33 0.09 -9.71
N ASN A 25 -1.60 -0.56 -8.81
CA ASN A 25 -1.70 -0.34 -7.38
C ASN A 25 -0.29 -0.42 -6.78
N LEU A 26 0.14 0.65 -6.12
CA LEU A 26 1.48 0.81 -5.57
C LEU A 26 1.90 -0.36 -4.67
N PHE A 27 0.99 -0.92 -3.87
CA PHE A 27 1.33 -2.02 -2.95
C PHE A 27 1.66 -3.34 -3.64
N PHE A 28 1.35 -3.46 -4.93
CA PHE A 28 1.66 -4.63 -5.75
C PHE A 28 2.83 -4.37 -6.72
N ASP A 29 3.29 -3.11 -6.83
CA ASP A 29 4.41 -2.71 -7.68
C ASP A 29 5.73 -3.19 -7.10
N GLN A 30 6.50 -3.94 -7.89
CA GLN A 30 7.81 -4.44 -7.49
C GLN A 30 8.76 -3.30 -7.07
N ARG A 31 8.68 -2.13 -7.71
CA ARG A 31 9.51 -0.96 -7.40
C ARG A 31 9.27 -0.48 -5.97
N PHE A 32 8.04 -0.64 -5.48
CA PHE A 32 7.71 -0.42 -4.09
C PHE A 32 8.21 -1.62 -3.28
N ILE A 33 7.66 -2.81 -3.48
CA ILE A 33 7.91 -4.01 -2.64
C ILE A 33 9.41 -4.27 -2.39
N SER A 34 10.25 -4.12 -3.41
CA SER A 34 11.69 -4.43 -3.39
C SER A 34 12.49 -3.65 -2.35
N TYR A 35 12.00 -2.50 -1.85
CA TYR A 35 12.69 -1.76 -0.78
C TYR A 35 12.90 -2.65 0.46
N ASN A 36 11.94 -3.51 0.78
CA ASN A 36 12.04 -4.42 1.92
C ASN A 36 13.24 -5.38 1.80
N ASP A 37 13.52 -5.86 0.59
CA ASP A 37 14.62 -6.79 0.33
C ASP A 37 15.96 -6.05 0.24
N VAL A 38 15.99 -4.89 -0.41
CA VAL A 38 17.17 -4.01 -0.47
C VAL A 38 17.66 -3.64 0.94
N PHE A 39 16.74 -3.32 1.84
CA PHE A 39 17.03 -3.01 3.24
C PHE A 39 17.00 -4.24 4.15
N LYS A 40 17.06 -5.45 3.57
CA LYS A 40 17.28 -6.73 4.27
C LYS A 40 16.30 -6.98 5.43
N LYS A 41 15.01 -6.69 5.24
CA LYS A 41 13.96 -6.97 6.23
C LYS A 41 13.67 -8.46 6.44
N LYS A 42 14.32 -9.35 5.67
CA LYS A 42 14.25 -10.82 5.77
C LYS A 42 12.82 -11.36 5.67
N ILE A 43 11.99 -10.74 4.83
CA ILE A 43 10.62 -11.17 4.61
C ILE A 43 10.61 -12.44 3.77
N LYS A 44 9.92 -13.48 4.25
CA LYS A 44 9.74 -14.72 3.51
C LYS A 44 8.54 -14.59 2.58
N TRP A 45 8.77 -14.12 1.36
CA TRP A 45 7.68 -13.83 0.42
C TRP A 45 6.96 -15.07 -0.12
N HIS A 46 5.64 -14.94 -0.22
CA HIS A 46 4.67 -15.86 -0.81
C HIS A 46 3.72 -15.04 -1.70
N HIS A 47 4.26 -14.35 -2.71
CA HIS A 47 3.44 -13.66 -3.70
C HIS A 47 2.71 -14.69 -4.57
N LEU A 48 1.42 -14.47 -4.83
CA LEU A 48 0.54 -15.43 -5.47
C LEU A 48 -0.15 -14.84 -6.70
N MET A 49 -0.21 -15.62 -7.78
CA MET A 49 -1.08 -15.36 -8.92
C MET A 49 -2.15 -16.44 -9.00
N PHE A 50 -3.34 -16.05 -9.45
CA PHE A 50 -4.48 -16.95 -9.61
C PHE A 50 -4.98 -16.90 -11.04
N ARG A 51 -5.17 -18.06 -11.66
CA ARG A 51 -5.64 -18.17 -13.05
C ARG A 51 -6.41 -19.47 -13.30
N PRO A 52 -7.30 -19.53 -14.30
CA PRO A 52 -7.84 -20.80 -14.75
C PRO A 52 -6.72 -21.69 -15.26
N GLU A 53 -6.75 -22.96 -14.86
CA GLU A 53 -5.78 -23.97 -15.25
C GLU A 53 -5.64 -24.05 -16.78
N GLY A 54 -4.39 -24.09 -17.26
CA GLY A 54 -4.09 -24.14 -18.69
C GLY A 54 -4.23 -22.80 -19.44
N THR A 55 -4.41 -21.69 -18.72
CA THR A 55 -4.53 -20.35 -19.33
C THR A 55 -3.55 -19.36 -18.70
N ASN A 56 -3.16 -18.32 -19.45
CA ASN A 56 -2.36 -17.21 -18.93
C ASN A 56 -3.25 -16.04 -18.44
N LYS A 57 -4.55 -16.27 -18.26
CA LYS A 57 -5.50 -15.22 -17.87
C LYS A 57 -5.48 -15.05 -16.35
N ILE A 58 -4.70 -14.09 -15.87
CA ILE A 58 -4.66 -13.74 -14.44
C ILE A 58 -6.02 -13.20 -13.99
N LEU A 59 -6.58 -13.80 -12.94
CA LEU A 59 -7.84 -13.43 -12.28
C LEU A 59 -7.60 -12.52 -11.08
N ALA A 60 -6.52 -12.76 -10.35
CA ALA A 60 -6.09 -11.94 -9.24
C ALA A 60 -4.59 -12.11 -9.00
N VAL A 61 -4.01 -11.14 -8.33
CA VAL A 61 -2.68 -11.25 -7.71
C VAL A 61 -2.75 -10.90 -6.24
N MET A 62 -1.88 -11.48 -5.42
CA MET A 62 -1.86 -11.25 -3.98
C MET A 62 -0.43 -11.18 -3.48
N THR A 63 -0.08 -10.09 -2.78
CA THR A 63 1.13 -10.11 -1.96
C THR A 63 0.90 -11.01 -0.76
N GLY A 64 1.95 -11.71 -0.34
CA GLY A 64 1.87 -12.62 0.77
C GLY A 64 3.24 -12.87 1.34
N CYS A 65 3.31 -13.22 2.62
CA CYS A 65 4.54 -13.60 3.27
C CYS A 65 4.26 -14.54 4.43
N GLU A 66 5.30 -15.28 4.79
CA GLU A 66 5.31 -16.21 5.92
C GLU A 66 5.86 -15.50 7.16
N ARG A 67 5.13 -15.63 8.26
CA ARG A 67 5.60 -15.31 9.60
C ARG A 67 5.57 -16.55 10.47
N ASP A 68 6.51 -16.63 11.40
CA ASP A 68 6.46 -17.57 12.51
C ASP A 68 5.94 -16.81 13.74
N ALA A 69 4.93 -17.36 14.40
CA ALA A 69 4.47 -16.88 15.70
C ALA A 69 4.14 -18.09 16.58
N ASP A 70 4.81 -18.21 17.71
CA ASP A 70 4.65 -19.30 18.67
C ASP A 70 4.79 -20.70 18.01
N GLY A 71 5.74 -20.85 17.08
CA GLY A 71 5.98 -22.10 16.36
C GLY A 71 4.90 -22.44 15.32
N LYS A 72 3.98 -21.52 15.04
CA LYS A 72 2.96 -21.65 14.00
C LYS A 72 3.36 -20.83 12.78
N LYS A 73 3.20 -21.46 11.63
CA LYS A 73 3.42 -20.84 10.32
C LYS A 73 2.16 -20.06 9.92
N ILE A 74 2.26 -18.74 9.81
CA ILE A 74 1.15 -17.84 9.49
C ILE A 74 1.39 -17.19 8.15
N PHE A 75 0.40 -17.22 7.27
CA PHE A 75 0.41 -16.42 6.05
C PHE A 75 -0.13 -15.03 6.37
N VAL A 76 0.59 -13.96 6.02
CA VAL A 76 0.07 -12.60 6.11
C VAL A 76 0.14 -11.92 4.75
N SER A 77 -0.95 -11.26 4.35
CA SER A 77 -1.03 -10.62 3.02
C SER A 77 -0.11 -9.41 2.86
N CYS A 78 0.30 -8.82 3.98
CA CYS A 78 1.25 -7.73 4.02
C CYS A 78 2.16 -7.82 5.24
N ASP A 79 3.46 -7.69 4.98
CA ASP A 79 4.51 -7.37 5.93
C ASP A 79 5.43 -6.37 5.25
N GLY A 80 5.78 -5.27 5.91
CA GLY A 80 6.46 -4.14 5.29
C GLY A 80 5.62 -3.37 4.24
N LEU A 81 4.31 -3.63 4.14
CA LEU A 81 3.33 -2.93 3.30
C LEU A 81 2.11 -2.53 4.16
N SER A 82 1.47 -1.40 3.86
CA SER A 82 0.29 -0.94 4.62
C SER A 82 -0.93 -1.83 4.40
N TYR A 83 -1.15 -2.23 3.14
CA TYR A 83 -2.24 -3.11 2.74
C TYR A 83 -1.71 -4.19 1.82
N GLY A 84 -2.46 -5.29 1.74
CA GLY A 84 -2.24 -6.35 0.78
C GLY A 84 -3.57 -6.99 0.46
N GLY A 85 -3.57 -8.29 0.25
CA GLY A 85 -4.78 -9.03 -0.10
C GLY A 85 -4.89 -9.19 -1.60
N PHE A 86 -6.11 -9.43 -2.08
CA PHE A 86 -6.34 -9.70 -3.48
C PHE A 86 -6.48 -8.40 -4.27
N LEU A 87 -5.65 -8.24 -5.29
CA LEU A 87 -5.90 -7.32 -6.38
C LEU A 87 -6.59 -8.10 -7.51
N TRP A 88 -7.90 -7.93 -7.60
CA TRP A 88 -8.74 -8.64 -8.56
C TRP A 88 -8.68 -8.04 -9.95
N LYS A 89 -8.84 -8.88 -10.97
CA LYS A 89 -9.10 -8.42 -12.33
C LYS A 89 -10.40 -7.60 -12.33
N ARG A 90 -10.40 -6.47 -13.01
CA ARG A 90 -11.63 -5.68 -13.23
C ARG A 90 -12.74 -6.53 -13.85
N LYS A 91 -13.98 -6.31 -13.41
CA LYS A 91 -15.19 -7.00 -13.90
C LYS A 91 -15.10 -8.53 -13.75
N THR A 92 -14.73 -8.97 -12.55
CA THR A 92 -14.75 -10.38 -12.17
C THR A 92 -16.12 -10.73 -11.59
N ASP A 93 -16.70 -11.85 -12.00
CA ASP A 93 -17.97 -12.35 -11.46
C ASP A 93 -17.76 -13.03 -10.10
N LEU A 94 -18.81 -13.09 -9.29
CA LEU A 94 -18.76 -13.63 -7.93
C LEU A 94 -18.32 -15.11 -7.85
N ILE A 95 -18.62 -15.93 -8.87
CA ILE A 95 -18.22 -17.35 -8.87
C ILE A 95 -16.69 -17.44 -8.93
N THR A 96 -16.06 -16.61 -9.76
CA THR A 96 -14.60 -16.53 -9.84
C THR A 96 -13.95 -16.17 -8.49
N TYR A 97 -14.57 -15.31 -7.67
CA TYR A 97 -14.04 -15.00 -6.32
C TYR A 97 -13.99 -16.26 -5.45
N PHE A 98 -15.06 -17.04 -5.44
CA PHE A 98 -15.11 -18.30 -4.68
C PHE A 98 -14.05 -19.29 -5.17
N GLU A 99 -13.92 -19.47 -6.48
CA GLU A 99 -12.93 -20.38 -7.05
C GLU A 99 -11.49 -19.97 -6.70
N VAL A 100 -11.19 -18.67 -6.75
CA VAL A 100 -9.87 -18.14 -6.36
C VAL A 100 -9.61 -18.33 -4.87
N ILE A 101 -10.58 -18.04 -4.00
CA ILE A 101 -10.41 -18.17 -2.55
C ILE A 101 -10.28 -19.64 -2.13
N GLU A 102 -11.02 -20.56 -2.74
CA GLU A 102 -10.84 -22.00 -2.48
C GLU A 102 -9.47 -22.50 -2.97
N SER A 103 -8.99 -22.02 -4.13
CA SER A 103 -7.63 -22.30 -4.60
C SER A 103 -6.57 -21.76 -3.63
N PHE A 104 -6.78 -20.56 -3.08
CA PHE A 104 -5.92 -19.98 -2.06
C PHE A 104 -5.90 -20.81 -0.77
N LYS A 105 -7.07 -21.26 -0.28
CA LYS A 105 -7.15 -22.16 0.90
C LYS A 105 -6.39 -23.46 0.67
N LYS A 106 -6.52 -24.06 -0.52
CA LYS A 106 -5.75 -25.24 -0.91
C LYS A 106 -4.25 -24.97 -0.87
N TYR A 107 -3.79 -23.85 -1.44
CA TYR A 107 -2.39 -23.42 -1.37
C TYR A 107 -1.89 -23.30 0.06
N LEU A 108 -2.67 -22.68 0.96
CA LEU A 108 -2.32 -22.56 2.37
C LEU A 108 -2.13 -23.92 3.04
N ALA A 109 -3.05 -24.85 2.82
CA ALA A 109 -3.01 -26.20 3.37
C ALA A 109 -1.79 -26.99 2.87
N GLU A 110 -1.54 -26.98 1.55
CA GLU A 110 -0.39 -27.64 0.92
C GLU A 110 0.95 -27.09 1.44
N ASN A 111 1.00 -25.79 1.72
CA ASN A 111 2.18 -25.12 2.27
C ASN A 111 2.24 -25.13 3.81
N LYS A 112 1.34 -25.89 4.47
CA LYS A 112 1.28 -26.10 5.93
C LYS A 112 1.16 -24.81 6.74
N PHE A 113 0.41 -23.84 6.23
CA PHE A 113 0.06 -22.65 7.02
C PHE A 113 -1.03 -23.00 8.04
N ASN A 114 -0.81 -22.62 9.30
CA ASN A 114 -1.75 -22.86 10.39
C ASN A 114 -2.91 -21.86 10.39
N SER A 115 -2.65 -20.64 9.93
CA SER A 115 -3.65 -19.57 9.82
C SER A 115 -3.22 -18.55 8.76
N CYS A 116 -4.14 -17.67 8.40
CA CYS A 116 -3.82 -16.55 7.53
C CYS A 116 -4.48 -15.25 8.01
N ILE A 117 -3.82 -14.13 7.72
CA ILE A 117 -4.30 -12.78 8.02
C ILE A 117 -4.27 -11.99 6.72
N ILE A 118 -5.43 -11.54 6.28
CA ILE A 118 -5.59 -10.70 5.09
C ILE A 118 -5.95 -9.29 5.55
N ARG A 119 -5.18 -8.30 5.09
CA ARG A 119 -5.45 -6.88 5.30
C ARG A 119 -5.81 -6.23 3.97
N ASN A 120 -7.09 -6.27 3.63
CA ASN A 120 -7.62 -5.61 2.43
C ASN A 120 -7.43 -4.08 2.55
N PRO A 121 -7.15 -3.38 1.43
CA PRO A 121 -7.15 -1.93 1.43
C PRO A 121 -8.59 -1.39 1.60
N PRO A 122 -8.76 -0.14 2.03
CA PRO A 122 -10.08 0.50 2.09
C PRO A 122 -10.78 0.43 0.73
N PHE A 123 -12.10 0.26 0.69
CA PHE A 123 -12.86 0.01 -0.54
C PHE A 123 -12.61 1.04 -1.67
N ARG A 124 -12.37 2.31 -1.34
CA ARG A 124 -12.07 3.38 -2.31
C ARG A 124 -10.70 3.27 -2.96
N TYR A 125 -9.80 2.44 -2.43
CA TYR A 125 -8.49 2.18 -3.04
C TYR A 125 -8.61 1.30 -4.28
N ASN A 126 -9.78 0.71 -4.50
CA ASN A 126 -10.15 0.09 -5.76
C ASN A 126 -10.90 1.10 -6.62
N ASN A 127 -10.58 1.15 -7.92
CA ASN A 127 -11.24 2.06 -8.87
C ASN A 127 -12.72 1.73 -9.10
N ILE A 128 -13.20 0.60 -8.59
CA ILE A 128 -14.57 0.12 -8.71
C ILE A 128 -15.01 -0.32 -7.31
N PRO A 129 -16.22 0.05 -6.85
CA PRO A 129 -16.81 -0.52 -5.65
C PRO A 129 -16.73 -2.05 -5.71
N ASN A 130 -16.26 -2.67 -4.63
CA ASN A 130 -16.07 -4.11 -4.56
C ASN A 130 -16.42 -4.60 -3.16
N GLU A 131 -17.61 -5.16 -3.01
CA GLU A 131 -18.05 -5.85 -1.79
C GLU A 131 -17.88 -7.37 -1.93
N GLU A 132 -17.67 -7.85 -3.15
CA GLU A 132 -17.53 -9.25 -3.51
C GLU A 132 -16.35 -9.90 -2.78
N THR A 133 -15.25 -9.18 -2.60
CA THR A 133 -14.07 -9.69 -1.89
C THR A 133 -14.41 -10.06 -0.45
N ASP A 134 -14.96 -9.11 0.31
CA ASP A 134 -15.26 -9.31 1.72
C ASP A 134 -16.39 -10.34 1.89
N TYR A 135 -17.43 -10.27 1.04
CA TYR A 135 -18.51 -11.25 1.02
C TYR A 135 -18.00 -12.67 0.74
N ALA A 136 -17.17 -12.85 -0.29
CA ALA A 136 -16.65 -14.16 -0.66
C ALA A 136 -15.71 -14.72 0.41
N LEU A 137 -14.85 -13.89 1.01
CA LEU A 137 -13.99 -14.29 2.13
C LEU A 137 -14.83 -14.79 3.30
N MET A 138 -15.83 -14.04 3.74
CA MET A 138 -16.72 -14.45 4.84
C MET A 138 -17.43 -15.77 4.54
N LYS A 139 -17.94 -15.94 3.32
CA LYS A 139 -18.61 -17.19 2.89
C LYS A 139 -17.67 -18.39 2.79
N CYS A 140 -16.38 -18.16 2.52
CA CYS A 140 -15.34 -19.20 2.52
C CYS A 140 -14.78 -19.52 3.91
N GLY A 141 -15.33 -18.93 4.98
CA GLY A 141 -14.98 -19.22 6.37
C GLY A 141 -13.91 -18.30 6.98
N PHE A 142 -13.64 -17.15 6.38
CA PHE A 142 -12.78 -16.13 6.98
C PHE A 142 -13.59 -15.26 7.95
N GLU A 143 -12.93 -14.80 9.01
CA GLU A 143 -13.54 -13.97 10.05
C GLU A 143 -12.88 -12.58 10.09
N VAL A 144 -13.67 -11.57 10.43
CA VAL A 144 -13.17 -10.21 10.63
C VAL A 144 -12.54 -10.11 12.02
N THR A 145 -11.22 -9.97 12.06
CA THR A 145 -10.45 -9.85 13.32
C THR A 145 -10.17 -8.41 13.73
N GLY A 146 -10.41 -7.45 12.83
CA GLY A 146 -10.22 -6.04 13.11
C GLY A 146 -10.78 -5.15 12.01
N ILE A 147 -11.25 -3.97 12.42
CA ILE A 147 -11.75 -2.94 11.52
C ILE A 147 -10.97 -1.66 11.84
N SER A 148 -10.54 -0.96 10.80
CA SER A 148 -9.88 0.35 10.94
C SER A 148 -10.67 1.40 10.18
N LEU A 149 -10.74 2.61 10.74
CA LEU A 149 -11.36 3.75 10.08
C LEU A 149 -10.28 4.50 9.30
N THR A 150 -10.55 4.78 8.02
CA THR A 150 -9.74 5.70 7.22
C THR A 150 -10.56 6.93 6.86
N ASN A 151 -9.92 8.10 6.90
CA ASN A 151 -10.55 9.36 6.50
C ASN A 151 -10.21 9.62 5.03
N ILE A 152 -11.24 9.68 4.19
CA ILE A 152 -11.09 9.90 2.75
C ILE A 152 -11.71 11.24 2.42
N ILE A 153 -10.93 12.09 1.76
CA ILE A 153 -11.39 13.38 1.25
C ILE A 153 -11.51 13.24 -0.27
N ASP A 154 -12.73 13.39 -0.80
CA ASP A 154 -12.90 13.53 -2.24
C ASP A 154 -12.46 14.93 -2.67
N VAL A 155 -11.32 14.99 -3.36
CA VAL A 155 -10.73 16.25 -3.80
C VAL A 155 -11.56 16.91 -4.89
N LYS A 156 -12.30 16.14 -5.71
CA LYS A 156 -13.13 16.69 -6.80
C LYS A 156 -14.33 17.46 -6.24
N ASP A 157 -14.90 16.97 -5.14
CA ASP A 157 -16.02 17.60 -4.43
C ASP A 157 -15.58 18.51 -3.28
N PHE A 158 -14.27 18.62 -3.04
CA PHE A 158 -13.74 19.43 -1.95
C PHE A 158 -14.01 20.91 -2.19
N ASN A 159 -14.64 21.55 -1.21
CA ASN A 159 -14.92 22.97 -1.25
C ASN A 159 -14.42 23.63 0.03
N PHE A 160 -13.42 24.51 -0.09
CA PHE A 160 -12.88 25.30 1.01
C PHE A 160 -13.97 26.07 1.78
N LYS A 161 -15.09 26.43 1.14
CA LYS A 161 -16.23 27.10 1.81
C LYS A 161 -16.96 26.20 2.80
N LYS A 162 -16.85 24.88 2.72
CA LYS A 162 -17.48 23.94 3.67
C LYS A 162 -16.65 23.70 4.94
N ILE A 163 -15.41 24.17 4.97
CA ILE A 163 -14.56 24.08 6.17
C ILE A 163 -15.09 25.01 7.27
N SER A 164 -14.96 24.59 8.53
CA SER A 164 -15.38 25.37 9.70
C SER A 164 -14.68 26.74 9.75
N GLY A 165 -15.38 27.76 10.25
CA GLY A 165 -14.88 29.13 10.37
C GLY A 165 -13.52 29.24 11.10
N PRO A 166 -13.33 28.58 12.25
CA PRO A 166 -12.04 28.57 12.95
C PRO A 166 -10.89 28.01 12.10
N LYS A 167 -11.12 26.89 11.40
CA LYS A 167 -10.10 26.26 10.56
C LYS A 167 -9.74 27.13 9.36
N LYS A 168 -10.72 27.80 8.71
CA LYS A 168 -10.45 28.78 7.65
C LYS A 168 -9.59 29.94 8.13
N ARG A 169 -9.91 30.52 9.30
CA ARG A 169 -9.10 31.61 9.89
C ARG A 169 -7.69 31.15 10.18
N SER A 170 -7.52 29.95 10.72
CA SER A 170 -6.21 29.35 10.95
C SER A 170 -5.41 29.20 9.65
N ILE A 171 -6.02 28.64 8.59
CA ILE A 171 -5.38 28.45 7.28
C ILE A 171 -4.96 29.80 6.69
N LYS A 172 -5.84 30.82 6.73
CA LYS A 172 -5.54 32.16 6.21
C LYS A 172 -4.41 32.85 6.99
N LYS A 173 -4.37 32.68 8.32
CA LYS A 173 -3.29 33.22 9.15
C LYS A 173 -1.97 32.51 8.88
N SER A 174 -1.99 31.19 8.71
CA SER A 174 -0.77 30.43 8.44
C SER A 174 -0.27 30.67 7.01
N SER A 175 -1.14 30.84 6.03
CA SER A 175 -0.73 31.02 4.63
C SER A 175 0.01 32.34 4.35
N SER A 176 -0.01 33.30 5.28
CA SER A 176 0.78 34.54 5.15
C SER A 176 2.23 34.39 5.63
N VAL A 177 2.57 33.29 6.31
CA VAL A 177 3.90 33.06 6.89
C VAL A 177 4.50 31.71 6.52
N ILE A 178 3.66 30.71 6.22
CA ILE A 178 4.08 29.38 5.79
C ILE A 178 4.04 29.31 4.27
N ASN A 179 5.18 29.02 3.68
CA ASN A 179 5.29 28.66 2.27
C ASN A 179 5.30 27.14 2.13
N VAL A 180 4.41 26.57 1.32
CA VAL A 180 4.33 25.12 1.07
C VAL A 180 4.79 24.83 -0.34
N GLU A 181 5.80 23.97 -0.46
CA GLU A 181 6.46 23.65 -1.73
C GLU A 181 6.56 22.14 -1.92
N VAL A 182 6.50 21.70 -3.16
CA VAL A 182 6.92 20.34 -3.53
C VAL A 182 8.45 20.29 -3.48
N PHE A 183 9.01 19.24 -2.88
CA PHE A 183 10.44 18.95 -2.97
C PHE A 183 10.73 18.39 -4.37
N GLU A 184 11.13 19.26 -5.28
CA GLU A 184 11.39 18.96 -6.70
C GLU A 184 12.72 18.24 -6.92
N GLU A 185 13.69 18.47 -6.05
CA GLU A 185 15.02 17.87 -6.18
C GLU A 185 14.97 16.35 -6.02
N LYS A 186 15.90 15.67 -6.71
CA LYS A 186 16.13 14.26 -6.46
C LYS A 186 16.77 14.11 -5.08
N PRO A 187 16.14 13.41 -4.12
CA PRO A 187 16.70 13.33 -2.78
C PRO A 187 17.96 12.46 -2.76
N ASP A 188 18.95 12.95 -2.03
CA ASP A 188 20.18 12.24 -1.66
C ASP A 188 20.52 12.51 -0.18
N VAL A 189 21.65 11.97 0.26
CA VAL A 189 22.08 12.05 1.66
C VAL A 189 22.38 13.49 2.12
N HIS A 190 22.60 14.42 1.21
CA HIS A 190 22.96 15.80 1.51
C HIS A 190 21.72 16.70 1.51
N ASN A 191 20.89 16.67 0.47
CA ASN A 191 19.75 17.59 0.35
C ASN A 191 18.48 17.11 1.07
N PHE A 192 18.42 15.84 1.52
CA PHE A 192 17.22 15.28 2.16
C PHE A 192 17.29 15.25 3.69
N ARG A 193 18.42 15.65 4.28
CA ARG A 193 18.66 15.54 5.72
C ARG A 193 17.65 16.32 6.54
N ASP A 194 17.48 17.61 6.25
CA ASP A 194 16.57 18.51 6.98
C ASP A 194 15.13 18.02 6.91
N PHE A 195 14.71 17.49 5.75
CA PHE A 195 13.40 16.88 5.58
C PHE A 195 13.17 15.75 6.58
N TYR A 196 14.14 14.84 6.68
CA TYR A 196 14.02 13.67 7.55
C TYR A 196 14.15 14.03 9.03
N GLU A 197 14.97 15.02 9.39
CA GLU A 197 15.09 15.50 10.77
C GLU A 197 13.75 16.07 11.28
N VAL A 198 13.04 16.84 10.45
CA VAL A 198 11.68 17.33 10.78
C VAL A 198 10.69 16.17 10.97
N LEU A 199 10.73 15.16 10.08
CA LEU A 199 9.89 13.96 10.21
C LEU A 199 10.21 13.19 11.50
N LEU A 200 11.49 12.96 11.78
CA LEU A 200 11.96 12.23 12.94
C LEU A 200 11.51 12.90 14.24
N ARG A 201 11.76 14.20 14.37
CA ARG A 201 11.35 14.99 15.54
C ARG A 201 9.84 14.94 15.76
N ASN A 202 9.02 15.00 14.70
CA ASN A 202 7.56 14.88 14.83
C ASN A 202 7.13 13.52 15.40
N ARG A 203 7.80 12.44 15.00
CA ARG A 203 7.47 11.08 15.41
C ARG A 203 7.96 10.80 16.83
N GLU A 204 9.13 11.30 17.21
CA GLU A 204 9.67 11.24 18.58
C GLU A 204 8.74 11.93 19.59
N LEU A 205 8.18 13.10 19.25
CA LEU A 205 7.18 13.79 20.08
C LEU A 205 5.91 12.95 20.34
N LYS A 206 5.65 11.94 19.50
CA LYS A 206 4.54 11.00 19.63
C LYS A 206 5.00 9.62 20.12
N SER A 207 6.26 9.49 20.52
CA SER A 207 6.89 8.24 20.97
C SER A 207 6.77 7.09 19.97
N VAL A 208 6.78 7.40 18.67
CA VAL A 208 6.75 6.42 17.59
C VAL A 208 7.93 6.64 16.63
N LYS A 209 8.28 5.62 15.85
CA LYS A 209 9.30 5.73 14.81
C LYS A 209 8.66 6.11 13.46
N PRO A 210 9.37 6.79 12.56
CA PRO A 210 8.97 6.90 11.16
C PRO A 210 8.77 5.50 10.55
N THR A 211 7.74 5.35 9.70
CA THR A 211 7.46 4.09 9.00
C THR A 211 8.60 3.69 8.07
N HIS A 212 9.25 4.68 7.44
CA HIS A 212 10.38 4.50 6.56
C HIS A 212 11.62 5.18 7.13
N SER A 213 12.78 4.53 7.04
CA SER A 213 14.07 5.13 7.38
C SER A 213 14.46 6.24 6.40
N PHE A 214 15.53 6.97 6.73
CA PHE A 214 16.10 8.00 5.86
C PHE A 214 16.49 7.44 4.49
N GLU A 215 17.23 6.33 4.50
CA GLU A 215 17.70 5.64 3.31
C GLU A 215 16.56 5.02 2.53
N GLU A 216 15.55 4.47 3.22
CA GLU A 216 14.35 3.91 2.60
C GLU A 216 13.58 4.97 1.82
N LEU A 217 13.37 6.17 2.39
CA LEU A 217 12.67 7.25 1.70
C LEU A 217 13.44 7.77 0.48
N ILE A 218 14.77 7.91 0.59
CA ILE A 218 15.62 8.26 -0.56
C ILE A 218 15.49 7.20 -1.66
N TYR A 219 15.59 5.93 -1.30
CA TYR A 219 15.47 4.82 -2.25
C TYR A 219 14.10 4.83 -2.95
N LEU A 220 13.02 4.90 -2.15
CA LEU A 220 11.66 4.85 -2.64
C LEU A 220 11.37 6.04 -3.56
N LYS A 221 11.65 7.28 -3.16
CA LYS A 221 11.42 8.46 -4.00
C LYS A 221 12.22 8.39 -5.31
N ASN A 222 13.44 7.84 -5.28
CA ASN A 222 14.25 7.69 -6.48
C ASN A 222 13.71 6.63 -7.45
N LYS A 223 13.05 5.57 -6.94
CA LYS A 223 12.45 4.50 -7.73
C LYS A 223 11.03 4.80 -8.20
N LEU A 224 10.27 5.56 -7.41
CA LEU A 224 8.85 5.85 -7.57
C LEU A 224 8.62 7.36 -7.65
N LYS A 225 9.36 8.01 -8.55
CA LYS A 225 9.45 9.47 -8.63
C LYS A 225 8.08 10.15 -8.71
N ASP A 226 7.20 9.61 -9.55
CA ASP A 226 5.89 10.19 -9.84
C ASP A 226 4.84 9.73 -8.83
N GLU A 227 5.05 8.57 -8.21
CA GLU A 227 4.15 7.96 -7.25
C GLU A 227 4.40 8.42 -5.81
N ILE A 228 5.55 9.05 -5.51
CA ILE A 228 5.84 9.62 -4.19
C ILE A 228 6.02 11.13 -4.30
N VAL A 229 5.14 11.90 -3.66
CA VAL A 229 5.22 13.36 -3.62
C VAL A 229 5.67 13.79 -2.23
N LEU A 230 6.69 14.63 -2.18
CA LEU A 230 7.26 15.13 -0.95
C LEU A 230 6.92 16.61 -0.86
N PHE A 231 6.26 17.02 0.23
CA PHE A 231 5.95 18.41 0.51
C PHE A 231 6.79 18.91 1.67
N THR A 232 7.25 20.15 1.56
CA THR A 232 7.89 20.90 2.64
C THR A 232 7.06 22.14 2.96
N ALA A 233 7.03 22.53 4.22
CA ALA A 233 6.45 23.78 4.67
C ALA A 233 7.53 24.58 5.39
N LYS A 234 7.79 25.79 4.94
CA LYS A 234 8.86 26.66 5.44
C LYS A 234 8.32 27.93 6.08
N ILE A 235 8.98 28.39 7.13
CA ILE A 235 8.77 29.70 7.78
C ILE A 235 10.12 30.39 7.82
N ASP A 236 10.22 31.61 7.29
CA ASP A 236 11.48 32.37 7.22
C ASP A 236 12.67 31.56 6.63
N SER A 237 12.38 30.72 5.64
CA SER A 237 13.30 29.78 4.97
C SER A 237 13.70 28.52 5.77
N GLU A 238 13.30 28.40 7.03
CA GLU A 238 13.50 27.19 7.83
C GLU A 238 12.36 26.19 7.61
N MET A 239 12.71 24.90 7.48
CA MET A 239 11.73 23.84 7.29
C MET A 239 10.98 23.54 8.61
N ALA A 240 9.69 23.83 8.64
CA ALA A 240 8.84 23.69 9.83
C ALA A 240 8.00 22.40 9.81
N ALA A 241 7.64 21.90 8.63
CA ALA A 241 6.91 20.65 8.49
C ALA A 241 7.20 19.95 7.16
N VAL A 242 6.95 18.64 7.12
CA VAL A 242 7.08 17.81 5.94
C VAL A 242 5.89 16.86 5.80
N CYS A 243 5.62 16.42 4.57
CA CYS A 243 4.59 15.44 4.27
C CYS A 243 5.06 14.54 3.12
N VAL A 244 4.83 13.23 3.25
CA VAL A 244 5.12 12.23 2.22
C VAL A 244 3.78 11.69 1.75
N LEU A 245 3.48 11.85 0.47
CA LEU A 245 2.28 11.31 -0.14
C LEU A 245 2.62 10.19 -1.10
N PHE A 246 1.87 9.09 -1.03
CA PHE A 246 1.99 7.93 -1.90
C PHE A 246 0.75 7.86 -2.80
N LYS A 247 0.94 8.00 -4.11
CA LYS A 247 -0.10 7.74 -5.11
C LYS A 247 -0.28 6.23 -5.20
N ILE A 248 -1.39 5.73 -4.64
CA ILE A 248 -1.69 4.31 -4.65
C ILE A 248 -2.11 3.87 -6.04
N ASN A 249 -2.94 4.68 -6.71
CA ASN A 249 -3.37 4.50 -8.09
C ASN A 249 -3.71 5.87 -8.72
N SER A 250 -4.38 5.88 -9.88
CA SER A 250 -4.78 7.11 -10.60
C SER A 250 -5.70 8.05 -9.82
N ASP A 251 -6.47 7.52 -8.87
CA ASP A 251 -7.55 8.22 -8.20
C ASP A 251 -7.33 8.36 -6.68
N MET A 252 -6.30 7.73 -6.13
CA MET A 252 -6.08 7.64 -4.68
C MET A 252 -4.66 8.00 -4.27
N ILE A 253 -4.56 8.94 -3.32
CA ILE A 253 -3.33 9.37 -2.69
C ILE A 253 -3.44 9.11 -1.18
N LEU A 254 -2.46 8.39 -0.64
CA LEU A 254 -2.28 8.12 0.78
C LEU A 254 -1.25 9.09 1.37
N ASN A 255 -1.46 9.52 2.60
CA ASN A 255 -0.50 10.27 3.42
C ASN A 255 0.03 9.38 4.54
#